data_AF-A0A524HL45-F1
#
_entry.id   AF-A0A524HL45-F1
#
_cell.length_a   1.000
_cell.length_b   1.000
_cell.length_c   1.000
_cell.angle_alpha   90.00
_cell.angle_beta   90.00
_cell.angle_gamma   90.00
#
_symmetry.space_group_name_H-M   'P 1'
#
loop_
_entity.id
_entity.type
_entity.pdbx_description
1 polymer ?
#
loop_
_entity_poly.entity_id
_entity_poly.type
_entity_poly.pdbx_seq_one_letter_code
_entity_poly.pdbx_strand_id
1 'polypeptide(L)'
;MTEPKPDLAEVSPERDSAEGWTSSSPEAPGRGSRRPFLIGGAIAAIVALLALLIWRPWNGESTASIAAQTVPDASAPVRDTVLQEFAAAVVAAAAAQPPEPVKAPEPKVLAAVSPDLKMDVSVPVAEVDLGSALSVSPTTSLSPSEIARRLTTAEAQARTDLDRSLGAFSDLLTPARLGTAEAVKATRATWVASGDLIRSYRAIIARLESAYNDSLLVAQRTQKWPASELRAWSARPSYSEPVETSQIADLMVDQVAEGLDLLIASGGKYQFKNGRIQFAAASDAARYSIIQGWVSNRRQQWTAMPASTRPATIMLLLKAMGDGLPMP
;
A
#
# COMPACT_ATOMS: atom_id res chain seq x y z
N MET A 1 5.92 -67.23 -28.29
CA MET A 1 5.54 -66.16 -27.34
C MET A 1 5.56 -64.87 -28.14
N THR A 2 4.38 -64.31 -28.32
CA THR A 2 4.02 -63.29 -29.30
C THR A 2 4.23 -61.90 -28.72
N GLU A 3 5.05 -61.08 -29.39
CA GLU A 3 5.24 -59.66 -29.08
C GLU A 3 4.05 -58.83 -29.56
N PRO A 4 3.55 -57.86 -28.76
CA PRO A 4 2.60 -56.87 -29.25
C PRO A 4 3.30 -55.66 -29.90
N LYS A 5 2.85 -55.38 -31.12
CA LYS A 5 3.18 -54.26 -32.00
C LYS A 5 2.48 -52.97 -31.51
N PRO A 6 3.15 -51.82 -31.39
CA PRO A 6 2.49 -50.55 -31.12
C PRO A 6 2.00 -49.88 -32.42
N ASP A 7 0.72 -49.49 -32.41
CA ASP A 7 0.05 -48.69 -33.44
C ASP A 7 0.59 -47.25 -33.46
N LEU A 8 0.98 -46.80 -34.65
CA LEU A 8 1.29 -45.41 -34.98
C LEU A 8 -0.03 -44.69 -35.30
N ALA A 9 -0.45 -43.79 -34.42
CA ALA A 9 -1.54 -42.88 -34.69
C ALA A 9 -1.06 -41.73 -35.60
N GLU A 10 -1.61 -41.73 -36.80
CA GLU A 10 -1.51 -40.73 -37.85
C GLU A 10 -2.32 -39.48 -37.44
N VAL A 11 -1.66 -38.33 -37.26
CA VAL A 11 -2.32 -37.04 -37.04
C VAL A 11 -2.14 -36.19 -38.30
N SER A 12 -3.24 -36.06 -39.04
CA SER A 12 -3.38 -35.17 -40.20
C SER A 12 -3.30 -33.69 -39.79
N PRO A 13 -2.64 -32.82 -40.60
CA PRO A 13 -2.70 -31.38 -40.43
C PRO A 13 -3.94 -30.80 -41.12
N GLU A 14 -4.83 -30.18 -40.32
CA GLU A 14 -5.98 -29.44 -40.82
C GLU A 14 -5.55 -28.06 -41.32
N ARG A 15 -5.84 -27.82 -42.59
CA ARG A 15 -5.59 -26.60 -43.36
C ARG A 15 -6.85 -25.72 -43.34
N ASP A 16 -6.59 -24.44 -43.55
CA ASP A 16 -7.47 -23.43 -44.14
C ASP A 16 -8.64 -22.89 -43.30
N SER A 17 -8.55 -21.61 -42.97
CA SER A 17 -9.62 -20.64 -43.28
C SER A 17 -9.07 -19.22 -43.23
N ALA A 18 -8.75 -18.69 -44.42
CA ALA A 18 -8.61 -17.28 -44.67
C ALA A 18 -10.01 -16.72 -44.99
N GLU A 19 -10.55 -15.87 -44.13
CA GLU A 19 -11.73 -15.06 -44.42
C GLU A 19 -11.35 -13.59 -44.44
N GLY A 20 -11.60 -12.97 -45.59
CA GLY A 20 -11.31 -11.57 -45.85
C GLY A 20 -12.39 -10.65 -45.32
N TRP A 21 -11.96 -9.46 -44.88
CA TRP A 21 -12.84 -8.36 -44.55
C TRP A 21 -12.73 -7.29 -45.62
N THR A 22 -13.80 -7.18 -46.40
CA THR A 22 -14.02 -6.18 -47.44
C THR A 22 -14.31 -4.81 -46.84
N SER A 23 -13.73 -3.82 -47.50
CA SER A 23 -14.00 -2.39 -47.40
C SER A 23 -15.49 -2.06 -47.61
N SER A 24 -16.06 -1.23 -46.73
CA SER A 24 -17.26 -0.45 -47.02
C SER A 24 -17.25 0.88 -46.25
N SER A 25 -16.88 1.92 -46.98
CA SER A 25 -17.06 3.33 -46.64
C SER A 25 -18.51 3.74 -46.91
N PRO A 26 -19.11 4.59 -46.06
CA PRO A 26 -20.14 5.51 -46.54
C PRO A 26 -19.83 6.97 -46.16
N GLU A 27 -19.68 7.81 -47.18
CA GLU A 27 -19.79 9.27 -47.11
C GLU A 27 -21.27 9.69 -47.02
N ALA A 28 -21.61 10.57 -46.07
CA ALA A 28 -22.12 11.95 -46.24
C ALA A 28 -23.57 12.10 -45.69
N PRO A 29 -24.15 13.31 -45.53
CA PRO A 29 -23.63 14.64 -45.17
C PRO A 29 -24.40 15.26 -43.97
N GLY A 30 -24.00 16.43 -43.43
CA GLY A 30 -24.92 17.19 -42.57
C GLY A 30 -24.38 18.34 -41.74
N ARG A 31 -24.77 19.56 -42.12
CA ARG A 31 -24.52 20.86 -41.48
C ARG A 31 -24.98 20.97 -40.02
N GLY A 32 -24.16 21.67 -39.22
CA GLY A 32 -24.58 22.91 -38.56
C GLY A 32 -25.20 22.82 -37.17
N SER A 33 -24.43 23.23 -36.15
CA SER A 33 -24.96 23.87 -34.93
C SER A 33 -23.80 24.47 -34.13
N ARG A 34 -23.67 25.81 -34.19
CA ARG A 34 -22.87 26.60 -33.25
C ARG A 34 -23.71 26.80 -31.98
N ARG A 35 -23.19 26.43 -30.80
CA ARG A 35 -23.64 26.97 -29.52
C ARG A 35 -22.45 27.28 -28.61
N PRO A 36 -22.44 28.45 -27.93
CA PRO A 36 -21.32 28.90 -27.12
C PRO A 36 -21.31 28.28 -25.72
N PHE A 37 -20.11 28.15 -25.18
CA PHE A 37 -19.79 27.70 -23.83
C PHE A 37 -20.21 28.74 -22.77
N LEU A 38 -20.96 28.29 -21.76
CA LEU A 38 -21.08 28.93 -20.45
C LEU A 38 -21.00 27.84 -19.37
N ILE A 39 -19.77 27.45 -19.00
CA ILE A 39 -19.50 26.70 -17.76
C ILE A 39 -18.27 27.35 -17.11
N GLY A 40 -18.50 28.48 -16.45
CA GLY A 40 -17.46 29.27 -15.78
C GLY A 40 -17.68 29.42 -14.26
N GLY A 41 -18.51 28.59 -13.64
CA GLY A 41 -18.95 28.81 -12.24
C GLY A 41 -18.59 27.73 -11.21
N ALA A 42 -18.27 26.50 -11.62
CA ALA A 42 -18.20 25.37 -10.67
C ALA A 42 -16.80 25.05 -10.13
N ILE A 43 -15.73 25.46 -10.82
CA ILE A 43 -14.35 25.08 -10.45
C ILE A 43 -13.79 25.98 -9.33
N ALA A 44 -14.24 27.23 -9.23
CA ALA A 44 -13.79 28.16 -8.17
C ALA A 44 -14.28 27.74 -6.77
N ALA A 45 -15.46 27.11 -6.65
CA ALA A 45 -15.99 26.65 -5.37
C ALA A 45 -15.25 25.42 -4.82
N ILE A 46 -14.75 24.54 -5.69
CA ILE A 46 -14.03 23.32 -5.29
C ILE A 46 -12.60 23.66 -4.83
N VAL A 47 -11.95 24.64 -5.46
CA VAL A 47 -10.61 25.10 -5.05
C VAL A 47 -10.66 25.86 -3.71
N ALA A 48 -11.72 26.62 -3.43
CA ALA A 48 -11.89 27.30 -2.15
C ALA A 48 -12.20 26.34 -0.99
N LEU A 49 -12.91 25.23 -1.24
CA LEU A 49 -13.21 24.21 -0.22
C LEU A 49 -12.00 23.33 0.12
N LEU A 50 -11.10 23.08 -0.84
CA LEU A 50 -9.85 22.36 -0.58
C LEU A 50 -8.81 23.22 0.16
N ALA A 51 -8.76 24.53 -0.08
CA ALA A 51 -7.88 25.44 0.65
C ALA A 51 -8.27 25.59 2.14
N LEU A 52 -9.56 25.45 2.47
CA LEU A 52 -10.07 25.55 3.85
C LEU A 52 -9.84 24.29 4.70
N LEU A 53 -9.55 23.14 4.08
CA LEU A 53 -9.22 21.89 4.80
C LEU A 53 -7.72 21.76 5.12
N ILE A 54 -6.85 22.48 4.41
CA ILE A 54 -5.39 22.44 4.61
C ILE A 54 -4.93 23.44 5.68
N TRP A 55 -5.80 24.39 6.08
CA TRP A 55 -5.48 25.46 7.03
C TRP A 55 -6.31 25.40 8.31
N ARG A 56 -6.44 24.21 8.91
CA ARG A 56 -6.85 24.10 10.32
C ARG A 56 -5.61 23.95 11.21
N PRO A 57 -5.21 24.98 11.96
CA PRO A 57 -4.19 24.83 12.97
C PRO A 57 -4.72 23.87 14.05
N TRP A 58 -3.92 22.86 14.33
CA TRP A 58 -4.21 21.82 15.31
C TRP A 58 -4.04 22.42 16.72
N ASN A 59 -5.05 23.14 17.19
CA ASN A 59 -5.15 23.53 18.59
C ASN A 59 -5.83 22.39 19.34
N GLY A 60 -5.02 21.68 20.14
CA GLY A 60 -5.50 20.69 21.08
C GLY A 60 -6.12 21.37 22.30
N GLU A 61 -7.44 21.31 22.42
CA GLU A 61 -8.16 21.42 23.68
C GLU A 61 -9.31 20.42 23.66
N SER A 62 -9.09 19.27 24.32
CA SER A 62 -10.14 18.32 24.64
C SER A 62 -10.73 18.70 25.99
N THR A 63 -11.73 19.60 25.99
CA THR A 63 -12.61 19.77 27.16
C THR A 63 -13.82 18.86 27.00
N ALA A 64 -13.89 17.87 27.88
CA ALA A 64 -15.05 17.04 28.12
C ALA A 64 -16.25 17.91 28.54
N SER A 65 -17.39 17.69 27.91
CA SER A 65 -18.70 18.08 28.43
C SER A 65 -19.62 16.88 28.28
N ILE A 66 -19.78 16.15 29.38
CA ILE A 66 -20.84 15.16 29.56
C ILE A 66 -22.11 15.95 29.85
N ALA A 67 -22.97 16.10 28.84
CA ALA A 67 -24.32 16.60 29.05
C ALA A 67 -25.22 15.42 29.45
N ALA A 68 -25.81 15.52 30.63
CA ALA A 68 -26.81 14.59 31.14
C ALA A 68 -28.03 14.56 30.21
N GLN A 69 -28.35 13.38 29.68
CA GLN A 69 -29.67 13.10 29.09
C GLN A 69 -30.54 12.43 30.14
N THR A 70 -31.57 13.14 30.56
CA THR A 70 -32.72 12.61 31.31
C THR A 70 -33.62 11.82 30.37
N VAL A 71 -33.85 10.54 30.66
CA VAL A 71 -34.88 9.69 30.02
C VAL A 71 -36.13 9.70 30.91
N PRO A 72 -37.34 9.92 30.37
CA PRO A 72 -38.56 9.67 31.12
C PRO A 72 -39.01 8.21 30.98
N ASP A 73 -39.57 7.76 32.10
CA ASP A 73 -40.12 6.45 32.44
C ASP A 73 -41.39 6.08 31.65
N ALA A 74 -41.51 4.81 31.24
CA ALA A 74 -42.76 4.16 30.83
C ALA A 74 -42.62 2.61 30.78
N SER A 75 -42.94 1.98 31.92
CA SER A 75 -43.74 0.74 32.10
C SER A 75 -43.63 -0.45 31.11
N ALA A 76 -42.90 -1.49 31.56
CA ALA A 76 -43.24 -2.94 31.70
C ALA A 76 -43.70 -3.82 30.51
N PRO A 77 -43.68 -5.17 30.65
CA PRO A 77 -42.59 -6.09 31.04
C PRO A 77 -42.39 -7.19 29.95
N VAL A 78 -41.45 -8.13 30.17
CA VAL A 78 -41.40 -9.54 29.68
C VAL A 78 -39.98 -9.96 29.23
N ARG A 79 -39.43 -10.95 29.97
CA ARG A 79 -38.19 -11.75 29.77
C ARG A 79 -36.98 -11.43 30.65
N ASP A 80 -37.20 -11.41 31.95
CA ASP A 80 -36.18 -11.72 32.96
C ASP A 80 -36.17 -13.23 33.24
N THR A 81 -35.08 -13.93 32.90
CA THR A 81 -34.51 -14.97 33.78
C THR A 81 -33.08 -15.41 33.41
N VAL A 82 -32.54 -15.14 32.22
CA VAL A 82 -31.26 -15.76 31.80
C VAL A 82 -30.03 -14.83 31.87
N LEU A 83 -30.21 -13.51 32.06
CA LEU A 83 -29.08 -12.57 32.14
C LEU A 83 -28.69 -12.16 33.57
N GLN A 84 -29.42 -12.59 34.59
CA GLN A 84 -29.19 -12.15 35.97
C GLN A 84 -28.16 -13.00 36.73
N GLU A 85 -27.88 -14.22 36.26
CA GLU A 85 -26.92 -15.13 36.92
C GLU A 85 -25.46 -14.81 36.59
N PHE A 86 -25.19 -14.21 35.41
CA PHE A 86 -23.83 -13.76 35.05
C PHE A 86 -23.44 -12.41 35.66
N ALA A 87 -24.41 -11.55 35.99
CA ALA A 87 -24.14 -10.27 36.65
C ALA A 87 -23.78 -10.44 38.14
N ALA A 88 -24.32 -11.46 38.81
CA ALA A 88 -24.03 -11.73 40.22
C ALA A 88 -22.60 -12.24 40.47
N ALA A 89 -22.02 -12.98 39.52
CA ALA A 89 -20.65 -13.51 39.64
C ALA A 89 -19.56 -12.42 39.49
N VAL A 90 -19.84 -11.33 38.75
CA VAL A 90 -18.88 -10.23 38.56
C VAL A 90 -18.92 -9.22 39.72
N VAL A 91 -20.08 -9.07 40.39
CA VAL A 91 -20.22 -8.15 41.52
C VAL A 91 -19.73 -8.75 42.84
N ALA A 92 -19.75 -10.09 42.99
CA ALA A 92 -19.23 -10.75 44.20
C ALA A 92 -17.68 -10.76 44.30
N ALA A 93 -16.96 -10.52 43.19
CA ALA A 93 -15.50 -10.42 43.20
C ALA A 93 -14.99 -8.98 43.49
N ALA A 94 -15.88 -7.99 43.60
CA ALA A 94 -15.53 -6.58 43.79
C ALA A 94 -15.73 -6.07 45.24
N ALA A 95 -16.08 -6.96 46.19
CA ALA A 95 -16.38 -6.60 47.58
C ALA A 95 -15.28 -7.00 48.59
N ALA A 96 -14.01 -6.95 48.18
CA ALA A 96 -12.87 -7.13 49.09
C ALA A 96 -12.10 -5.81 49.22
N GLN A 97 -12.24 -5.20 50.41
CA GLN A 97 -11.42 -4.15 51.06
C GLN A 97 -10.83 -3.00 50.21
N PRO A 98 -11.10 -1.73 50.58
CA PRO A 98 -10.37 -0.60 50.00
C PRO A 98 -8.90 -0.65 50.46
N PRO A 99 -7.91 -0.62 49.54
CA PRO A 99 -6.52 -0.48 49.92
C PRO A 99 -6.26 0.93 50.47
N GLU A 100 -5.43 1.02 51.51
CA GLU A 100 -4.92 2.28 52.04
C GLU A 100 -4.28 3.14 50.94
N PRO A 101 -4.32 4.48 51.06
CA PRO A 101 -3.79 5.40 50.05
C PRO A 101 -2.27 5.30 50.01
N VAL A 102 -1.75 4.40 49.18
CA VAL A 102 -0.36 4.41 48.74
C VAL A 102 -0.18 5.69 47.93
N LYS A 103 0.69 6.57 48.42
CA LYS A 103 1.15 7.78 47.75
C LYS A 103 1.58 7.40 46.33
N ALA A 104 0.75 7.75 45.34
CA ALA A 104 1.00 7.40 43.96
C ALA A 104 2.37 7.98 43.55
N PRO A 105 3.31 7.16 43.03
CA PRO A 105 4.44 7.73 42.31
C PRO A 105 3.87 8.52 41.14
N GLU A 106 4.33 9.76 41.01
CA GLU A 106 3.93 10.67 39.93
C GLU A 106 3.92 9.92 38.59
N PRO A 107 2.87 10.08 37.77
CA PRO A 107 2.85 9.52 36.44
C PRO A 107 3.99 10.19 35.67
N LYS A 108 5.10 9.47 35.53
CA LYS A 108 6.09 9.76 34.51
C LYS A 108 5.37 9.54 33.20
N VAL A 109 4.79 10.61 32.66
CA VAL A 109 4.27 10.66 31.31
C VAL A 109 5.43 10.27 30.42
N LEU A 110 5.43 9.02 29.96
CA LEU A 110 6.21 8.62 28.81
C LEU A 110 5.63 9.44 27.66
N ALA A 111 6.20 10.61 27.46
CA ALA A 111 5.99 11.40 26.26
C ALA A 111 6.07 10.44 25.08
N ALA A 112 5.11 10.54 24.17
CA ALA A 112 5.20 9.90 22.87
C ALA A 112 6.61 10.16 22.34
N VAL A 113 7.44 9.13 22.37
CA VAL A 113 8.75 9.15 21.74
C VAL A 113 8.42 9.26 20.27
N SER A 114 8.41 10.50 19.78
CA SER A 114 8.53 10.75 18.36
C SER A 114 9.80 10.03 17.95
N PRO A 115 9.74 9.01 17.08
CA PRO A 115 10.95 8.34 16.64
C PRO A 115 11.84 9.44 16.06
N ASP A 116 13.03 9.61 16.65
CA ASP A 116 14.07 10.47 16.09
C ASP A 116 14.49 9.79 14.78
N LEU A 117 13.81 10.16 13.69
CA LEU A 117 14.09 9.70 12.33
C LEU A 117 15.37 10.38 11.81
N LYS A 118 16.46 10.28 12.57
CA LYS A 118 17.81 10.39 12.06
C LYS A 118 18.30 8.99 11.70
N MET A 119 17.56 8.32 10.82
CA MET A 119 18.19 7.25 10.06
C MET A 119 19.09 7.93 9.04
N ASP A 120 20.38 7.96 9.36
CA ASP A 120 21.43 8.08 8.36
C ASP A 120 21.37 6.78 7.53
N VAL A 121 20.37 6.68 6.65
CA VAL A 121 20.24 5.59 5.71
C VAL A 121 21.36 5.82 4.70
N SER A 122 22.53 5.22 4.98
CA SER A 122 23.49 4.89 3.95
C SER A 122 22.81 3.92 2.99
N VAL A 123 21.99 4.47 2.10
CA VAL A 123 21.51 3.77 0.91
C VAL A 123 22.80 3.46 0.15
N PRO A 124 23.15 2.18 -0.05
CA PRO A 124 24.28 1.87 -0.91
C PRO A 124 23.99 2.57 -2.23
N VAL A 125 24.83 3.53 -2.58
CA VAL A 125 24.88 4.10 -3.92
C VAL A 125 25.44 2.98 -4.78
N ALA A 126 24.62 1.96 -5.05
CA ALA A 126 24.74 1.27 -6.32
C ALA A 126 24.70 2.42 -7.33
N GLU A 127 25.80 2.58 -8.07
CA GLU A 127 25.82 3.40 -9.27
C GLU A 127 24.70 2.87 -10.17
N VAL A 128 23.49 3.38 -9.96
CA VAL A 128 22.44 3.32 -10.94
C VAL A 128 23.04 4.11 -12.08
N ASP A 129 23.52 3.40 -13.11
CA ASP A 129 24.05 3.99 -14.34
C ASP A 129 22.92 4.74 -15.05
N LEU A 130 22.60 5.92 -14.53
CA LEU A 130 21.78 6.93 -15.17
C LEU A 130 22.55 7.57 -16.33
N GLY A 131 23.87 7.33 -16.43
CA GLY A 131 24.80 7.95 -17.37
C GLY A 131 24.56 7.52 -18.82
N SER A 132 24.10 6.30 -19.03
CA SER A 132 23.76 5.80 -20.37
C SER A 132 22.47 6.41 -20.94
N ALA A 133 21.48 6.74 -20.09
CA ALA A 133 20.22 7.37 -20.51
C ALA A 133 20.29 8.91 -20.58
N LEU A 134 21.27 9.51 -19.88
CA LEU A 134 21.48 10.96 -19.81
C LEU A 134 22.68 11.45 -20.65
N SER A 135 23.43 10.56 -21.30
CA SER A 135 24.47 10.95 -22.28
C SER A 135 23.82 11.58 -23.52
N VAL A 136 23.70 12.89 -23.50
CA VAL A 136 23.19 13.68 -24.63
C VAL A 136 24.36 14.46 -25.23
N SER A 137 24.52 14.35 -26.55
CA SER A 137 25.39 15.25 -27.30
C SER A 137 25.04 16.71 -26.96
N PRO A 138 26.02 17.56 -26.61
CA PRO A 138 25.79 18.88 -26.00
C PRO A 138 25.13 19.93 -26.92
N THR A 139 24.66 19.56 -28.11
CA THR A 139 24.27 20.49 -29.17
C THR A 139 22.77 20.60 -29.43
N THR A 140 21.92 19.79 -28.81
CA THR A 140 20.45 19.90 -28.95
C THR A 140 19.78 20.18 -27.61
N SER A 141 19.24 21.39 -27.49
CA SER A 141 18.30 21.78 -26.44
C SER A 141 17.16 20.76 -26.32
N LEU A 142 17.06 20.07 -25.18
CA LEU A 142 15.96 19.16 -24.90
C LEU A 142 14.66 19.94 -24.66
N SER A 143 13.61 19.64 -25.41
CA SER A 143 12.28 20.20 -25.16
C SER A 143 11.66 19.57 -23.90
N PRO A 144 10.73 20.26 -23.21
CA PRO A 144 10.04 19.72 -22.03
C PRO A 144 9.28 18.42 -22.30
N SER A 145 8.73 18.30 -23.51
CA SER A 145 8.05 17.08 -23.96
C SER A 145 9.01 15.89 -24.07
N GLU A 146 10.23 16.12 -24.54
CA GLU A 146 11.27 15.09 -24.63
C GLU A 146 11.77 14.68 -23.24
N ILE A 147 11.94 15.66 -22.34
CA ILE A 147 12.28 15.44 -20.93
C ILE A 147 11.20 14.58 -20.25
N ALA A 148 9.93 14.91 -20.43
CA ALA A 148 8.81 14.15 -19.88
C ALA A 148 8.77 12.72 -20.44
N ARG A 149 8.96 12.57 -21.76
CA ARG A 149 9.01 11.25 -22.41
C ARG A 149 10.10 10.37 -21.80
N ARG A 150 11.31 10.90 -21.60
CA ARG A 150 12.43 10.16 -21.01
C ARG A 150 12.18 9.79 -19.55
N LEU A 151 11.58 10.67 -18.77
CA LEU A 151 11.17 10.36 -17.40
C LEU A 151 10.16 9.20 -17.38
N THR A 152 9.14 9.22 -18.23
CA THR A 152 8.17 8.12 -18.35
C THR A 152 8.85 6.81 -18.74
N THR A 153 9.79 6.83 -19.69
CA THR A 153 10.55 5.62 -20.07
C THR A 153 11.42 5.11 -18.92
N ALA A 154 12.09 6.00 -18.18
CA ALA A 154 12.93 5.62 -17.04
C ALA A 154 12.11 5.03 -15.88
N GLU A 155 10.93 5.60 -15.59
CA GLU A 155 10.01 5.04 -14.59
C GLU A 155 9.51 3.66 -15.00
N ALA A 156 9.07 3.49 -16.26
CA ALA A 156 8.59 2.20 -16.75
C ALA A 156 9.68 1.12 -16.67
N GLN A 157 10.94 1.49 -16.93
CA GLN A 157 12.09 0.61 -16.77
C GLN A 157 12.33 0.23 -15.30
N ALA A 158 12.39 1.22 -14.40
CA ALA A 158 12.58 0.98 -12.97
C ALA A 158 11.46 0.10 -12.38
N ARG A 159 10.22 0.27 -12.87
CA ARG A 159 9.09 -0.57 -12.49
C ARG A 159 9.22 -2.00 -13.01
N THR A 160 9.65 -2.17 -14.26
CA THR A 160 9.91 -3.50 -14.84
C THR A 160 11.00 -4.24 -14.06
N ASP A 161 12.04 -3.52 -13.64
CA ASP A 161 13.13 -4.08 -12.83
C ASP A 161 12.65 -4.48 -11.43
N LEU A 162 11.82 -3.65 -10.79
CA LEU A 162 11.16 -3.98 -9.54
C LEU A 162 10.26 -5.22 -9.69
N ASP A 163 9.39 -5.25 -10.69
CA ASP A 163 8.49 -6.38 -10.96
C ASP A 163 9.26 -7.68 -11.22
N ARG A 164 10.39 -7.60 -11.96
CA ARG A 164 11.28 -8.75 -12.19
C ARG A 164 11.91 -9.21 -10.89
N SER A 165 12.44 -8.28 -10.09
CA SER A 165 13.06 -8.60 -8.81
C SER A 165 12.06 -9.23 -7.84
N LEU A 166 10.80 -8.79 -7.86
CA LEU A 166 9.73 -9.27 -7.00
C LEU A 166 8.90 -10.42 -7.61
N GLY A 167 9.25 -10.91 -8.80
CA GLY A 167 8.47 -11.94 -9.50
C GLY A 167 8.32 -13.25 -8.71
N ALA A 168 9.30 -13.57 -7.88
CA ALA A 168 9.29 -14.74 -6.98
C ALA A 168 8.60 -14.50 -5.63
N PHE A 169 8.16 -13.27 -5.36
CA PHE A 169 7.66 -12.80 -4.07
C PHE A 169 6.13 -12.76 -4.10
N SER A 170 5.48 -13.87 -4.42
CA SER A 170 4.04 -14.02 -4.29
C SER A 170 3.71 -15.04 -3.21
N ASP A 171 2.60 -14.81 -2.50
CA ASP A 171 2.02 -15.79 -1.59
C ASP A 171 2.98 -16.24 -0.47
N LEU A 172 3.80 -15.30 0.02
CA LEU A 172 4.82 -15.55 1.04
C LEU A 172 4.20 -15.99 2.37
N LEU A 173 2.98 -15.54 2.66
CA LEU A 173 2.27 -15.81 3.92
C LEU A 173 1.36 -17.05 3.86
N THR A 174 1.57 -17.92 2.87
CA THR A 174 0.78 -19.15 2.72
C THR A 174 1.07 -20.19 3.82
N PRO A 175 0.10 -21.07 4.13
CA PRO A 175 0.29 -22.17 5.08
C PRO A 175 1.55 -23.00 4.83
N ALA A 176 1.87 -23.27 3.56
CA ALA A 176 3.04 -24.04 3.16
C ALA A 176 4.37 -23.38 3.56
N ARG A 177 4.41 -22.04 3.59
CA ARG A 177 5.56 -21.22 3.99
C ARG A 177 5.65 -20.98 5.49
N LEU A 178 4.52 -21.11 6.20
CA LEU A 178 4.43 -20.88 7.64
C LEU A 178 4.40 -22.18 8.47
N GLY A 179 4.34 -23.35 7.83
CA GLY A 179 4.19 -24.63 8.51
C GLY A 179 5.43 -25.15 9.26
N THR A 180 6.62 -24.60 9.01
CA THR A 180 7.86 -25.00 9.69
C THR A 180 8.69 -23.80 10.10
N ALA A 181 9.45 -23.91 11.18
CA ALA A 181 10.28 -22.81 11.70
C ALA A 181 11.31 -22.30 10.67
N GLU A 182 11.95 -23.21 9.91
CA GLU A 182 12.90 -22.83 8.87
C GLU A 182 12.21 -22.13 7.69
N ALA A 183 11.02 -22.58 7.30
CA ALA A 183 10.23 -21.90 6.26
C ALA A 183 9.80 -20.49 6.71
N VAL A 184 9.46 -20.28 7.99
CA VAL A 184 9.15 -18.95 8.53
C VAL A 184 10.36 -18.03 8.49
N LYS A 185 11.55 -18.51 8.90
CA LYS A 185 12.80 -17.73 8.80
C LYS A 185 13.11 -17.32 7.37
N ALA A 186 13.00 -18.26 6.42
CA ALA A 186 13.21 -17.98 5.00
C ALA A 186 12.17 -16.97 4.47
N THR A 187 10.91 -17.11 4.87
CA THR A 187 9.81 -16.19 4.53
C THR A 187 10.09 -14.79 5.06
N ARG A 188 10.55 -14.67 6.32
CA ARG A 188 10.93 -13.39 6.92
C ARG A 188 12.08 -12.72 6.20
N ALA A 189 13.15 -13.45 5.91
CA ALA A 189 14.29 -12.91 5.17
C ALA A 189 13.86 -12.39 3.79
N THR A 190 13.04 -13.18 3.09
CA THR A 190 12.46 -12.81 1.79
C THR A 190 11.57 -11.57 1.90
N TRP A 191 10.72 -11.50 2.92
CA TRP A 191 9.83 -10.36 3.16
C TRP A 191 10.60 -9.06 3.42
N VAL A 192 11.61 -9.09 4.30
CA VAL A 192 12.44 -7.91 4.58
C VAL A 192 13.19 -7.46 3.32
N ALA A 193 13.80 -8.39 2.58
CA ALA A 193 14.47 -8.08 1.31
C ALA A 193 13.52 -7.44 0.29
N SER A 194 12.25 -7.84 0.25
CA SER A 194 11.24 -7.21 -0.60
C SER A 194 10.96 -5.75 -0.21
N GLY A 195 10.94 -5.45 1.09
CA GLY A 195 10.84 -4.08 1.59
C GLY A 195 12.04 -3.22 1.18
N ASP A 196 13.25 -3.78 1.21
CA ASP A 196 14.47 -3.08 0.75
C ASP A 196 14.41 -2.74 -0.74
N LEU A 197 13.94 -3.67 -1.57
CA LEU A 197 13.74 -3.45 -3.01
C LEU A 197 12.71 -2.34 -3.27
N ILE A 198 11.60 -2.32 -2.53
CA ILE A 198 10.58 -1.26 -2.62
C ILE A 198 11.18 0.10 -2.23
N ARG A 199 11.93 0.17 -1.14
CA ARG A 199 12.60 1.41 -0.70
C ARG A 199 13.63 1.88 -1.74
N SER A 200 14.39 0.97 -2.32
CA SER A 200 15.33 1.27 -3.40
C SER A 200 14.63 1.84 -4.64
N TYR A 201 13.54 1.21 -5.08
CA TYR A 201 12.72 1.72 -6.18
C TYR A 201 12.21 3.14 -5.93
N ARG A 202 11.65 3.41 -4.74
CA ARG A 202 11.19 4.76 -4.37
C ARG A 202 12.33 5.78 -4.41
N ALA A 203 13.52 5.40 -3.92
CA ALA A 203 14.70 6.26 -3.98
C ALA A 203 15.14 6.56 -5.42
N ILE A 204 15.06 5.57 -6.33
CA ILE A 204 15.33 5.76 -7.77
C ILE A 204 14.33 6.76 -8.36
N ILE A 205 13.03 6.58 -8.13
CA ILE A 205 12.00 7.49 -8.64
C ILE A 205 12.20 8.92 -8.11
N ALA A 206 12.46 9.09 -6.81
CA ALA A 206 12.71 10.40 -6.23
C ALA A 206 13.94 11.09 -6.84
N ARG A 207 15.03 10.35 -7.07
CA ARG A 207 16.23 10.87 -7.74
C ARG A 207 15.96 11.25 -9.18
N LEU A 208 15.20 10.43 -9.92
CA LEU A 208 14.78 10.75 -11.29
C LEU A 208 13.99 12.06 -11.30
N GLU A 209 12.96 12.18 -10.47
CA GLU A 209 12.15 13.40 -10.43
C GLU A 209 12.96 14.64 -10.06
N SER A 210 13.89 14.53 -9.11
CA SER A 210 14.80 15.63 -8.75
C SER A 210 15.68 16.04 -9.94
N ALA A 211 16.39 15.09 -10.56
CA ALA A 211 17.29 15.36 -11.68
C ALA A 211 16.58 16.00 -12.88
N TYR A 212 15.34 15.57 -13.13
CA TYR A 212 14.51 16.12 -14.18
C TYR A 212 13.96 17.52 -13.85
N ASN A 213 13.60 17.79 -12.59
CA ASN A 213 13.24 19.13 -12.14
C ASN A 213 14.44 20.10 -12.22
N ASP A 214 15.64 19.65 -11.89
CA ASP A 214 16.87 20.45 -12.02
C ASP A 214 17.17 20.77 -13.49
N SER A 215 17.03 19.78 -14.37
CA SER A 215 17.18 19.95 -15.82
C SER A 215 16.21 20.99 -16.37
N LEU A 216 14.98 21.00 -15.86
CA LEU A 216 13.98 22.01 -16.22
C LEU A 216 14.38 23.41 -15.74
N LEU A 217 14.90 23.56 -14.51
CA LEU A 217 15.34 24.87 -14.02
C LEU A 217 16.49 25.43 -14.87
N VAL A 218 17.42 24.58 -15.31
CA VAL A 218 18.52 24.98 -16.21
C VAL A 218 17.99 25.35 -17.60
N ALA A 219 17.09 24.54 -18.15
CA ALA A 219 16.55 24.78 -19.48
C ALA A 219 15.64 26.01 -19.55
N GLN A 220 14.85 26.28 -18.49
CA GLN A 220 14.08 27.52 -18.36
C GLN A 220 14.97 28.78 -18.42
N ARG A 221 16.12 28.75 -17.73
CA ARG A 221 17.06 29.89 -17.73
C ARG A 221 17.72 30.12 -19.09
N THR A 222 17.93 29.05 -19.87
CA THR A 222 18.72 29.10 -21.10
C THR A 222 17.88 29.24 -22.37
N GLN A 223 16.69 28.63 -22.44
CA GLN A 223 15.95 28.43 -23.69
C GLN A 223 14.63 29.18 -23.80
N LYS A 224 14.20 29.90 -22.74
CA LYS A 224 12.94 30.69 -22.72
C LYS A 224 11.75 29.91 -23.30
N TRP A 225 11.47 28.74 -22.72
CA TRP A 225 10.40 27.86 -23.19
C TRP A 225 9.03 28.55 -23.31
N PRO A 226 8.21 28.18 -24.29
CA PRO A 226 6.86 28.72 -24.44
C PRO A 226 5.97 28.31 -23.26
N ALA A 227 5.03 29.18 -22.89
CA ALA A 227 4.13 28.97 -21.75
C ALA A 227 3.27 27.70 -21.86
N SER A 228 2.97 27.25 -23.08
CA SER A 228 2.25 26.00 -23.33
C SER A 228 3.03 24.76 -22.87
N GLU A 229 4.35 24.72 -23.11
CA GLU A 229 5.19 23.59 -22.71
C GLU A 229 5.43 23.57 -21.20
N LEU A 230 5.60 24.75 -20.59
CA LEU A 230 5.65 24.89 -19.13
C LEU A 230 4.37 24.37 -18.47
N ARG A 231 3.20 24.72 -19.04
CA ARG A 231 1.92 24.23 -18.55
C ARG A 231 1.82 22.71 -18.68
N ALA A 232 2.19 22.16 -19.84
CA ALA A 232 2.19 20.72 -20.06
C ALA A 232 3.08 19.98 -19.06
N TRP A 233 4.28 20.51 -18.78
CA TRP A 233 5.15 19.96 -17.74
C TRP A 233 4.51 20.03 -16.35
N SER A 234 3.98 21.19 -15.95
CA SER A 234 3.38 21.37 -14.62
C SER A 234 2.13 20.51 -14.38
N ALA A 235 1.44 20.13 -15.47
CA ALA A 235 0.25 19.29 -15.40
C ALA A 235 0.57 17.80 -15.34
N ARG A 236 1.85 17.40 -15.43
CA ARG A 236 2.24 16.00 -15.35
C ARG A 236 1.94 15.44 -13.96
N PRO A 237 1.47 14.19 -13.85
CA PRO A 237 1.44 13.51 -12.56
C PRO A 237 2.88 13.30 -12.07
N SER A 238 3.09 13.43 -10.76
CA SER A 238 4.31 12.93 -10.12
C SER A 238 4.26 11.41 -10.09
N TYR A 239 5.41 10.79 -10.33
CA TYR A 239 5.60 9.36 -10.17
C TYR A 239 5.97 8.99 -8.74
N SER A 240 6.39 9.96 -7.93
CA SER A 240 6.70 9.74 -6.53
C SER A 240 5.44 9.35 -5.77
N GLU A 241 5.55 8.27 -5.00
CA GLU A 241 4.51 7.86 -4.07
C GLU A 241 4.38 8.92 -2.96
N PRO A 242 3.16 9.29 -2.55
CA PRO A 242 2.97 10.21 -1.43
C PRO A 242 3.70 9.72 -0.17
N VAL A 243 4.27 10.65 0.59
CA VAL A 243 5.10 10.32 1.77
C VAL A 243 4.32 9.49 2.79
N GLU A 244 3.06 9.86 3.04
CA GLU A 244 2.17 9.16 3.96
C GLU A 244 1.93 7.72 3.50
N THR A 245 1.80 7.51 2.19
CA THR A 245 1.56 6.18 1.63
C THR A 245 2.82 5.31 1.74
N SER A 246 3.97 5.91 1.49
CA SER A 246 5.27 5.25 1.64
C SER A 246 5.52 4.81 3.10
N GLN A 247 5.25 5.69 4.07
CA GLN A 247 5.40 5.39 5.49
C GLN A 247 4.47 4.27 5.95
N ILE A 248 3.21 4.28 5.51
CA ILE A 248 2.26 3.21 5.87
C ILE A 248 2.67 1.88 5.24
N ALA A 249 3.22 1.91 4.03
CA ALA A 249 3.77 0.72 3.38
C ALA A 249 5.00 0.17 4.09
N ASP A 250 5.90 1.04 4.57
CA ASP A 250 7.06 0.62 5.36
C ASP A 250 6.61 0.01 6.70
N LEU A 251 5.63 0.64 7.36
CA LEU A 251 5.02 0.08 8.57
C LEU A 251 4.35 -1.28 8.31
N MET A 252 3.77 -1.50 7.12
CA MET A 252 3.25 -2.83 6.76
C MET A 252 4.36 -3.87 6.67
N VAL A 253 5.49 -3.52 6.07
CA VAL A 253 6.66 -4.41 6.02
C VAL A 253 7.09 -4.77 7.44
N ASP A 254 7.20 -3.78 8.32
CA ASP A 254 7.63 -3.98 9.71
C ASP A 254 6.63 -4.84 10.52
N GLN A 255 5.33 -4.57 10.40
CA GLN A 255 4.29 -5.32 11.12
C GLN A 255 4.24 -6.80 10.70
N VAL A 256 4.35 -7.09 9.39
CA VAL A 256 4.41 -8.47 8.92
C VAL A 256 5.72 -9.14 9.37
N ALA A 257 6.85 -8.43 9.33
CA ALA A 257 8.12 -8.96 9.84
C ALA A 257 8.04 -9.27 11.34
N GLU A 258 7.40 -8.42 12.15
CA GLU A 258 7.15 -8.65 13.57
C GLU A 258 6.28 -9.89 13.80
N GLY A 259 5.21 -10.06 13.01
CA GLY A 259 4.38 -11.27 13.06
C GLY A 259 5.18 -12.54 12.77
N LEU A 260 6.08 -12.50 11.79
CA LEU A 260 6.98 -13.62 11.47
C LEU A 260 8.02 -13.85 12.57
N ASP A 261 8.52 -12.78 13.22
CA ASP A 261 9.41 -12.89 14.38
C ASP A 261 8.75 -13.59 15.57
N LEU A 262 7.46 -13.34 15.83
CA LEU A 262 6.72 -14.08 16.86
C LEU A 262 6.61 -15.57 16.55
N LEU A 263 6.34 -15.92 15.29
CA LEU A 263 6.32 -17.31 14.85
C LEU A 263 7.70 -17.98 15.02
N ILE A 264 8.79 -17.28 14.67
CA ILE A 264 10.15 -17.78 14.88
C ILE A 264 10.46 -17.95 16.38
N ALA A 265 10.14 -16.94 17.21
CA ALA A 265 10.41 -16.95 18.65
C ALA A 265 9.64 -18.04 19.39
N SER A 266 8.43 -18.38 18.92
CA SER A 266 7.66 -19.48 19.47
C SER A 266 8.31 -20.85 19.21
N GLY A 267 9.30 -20.96 18.32
CA GLY A 267 10.13 -22.14 18.15
C GLY A 267 9.36 -23.39 17.72
N GLY A 268 8.31 -23.23 16.91
CA GLY A 268 7.43 -24.33 16.50
C GLY A 268 6.38 -24.71 17.55
N LYS A 269 6.24 -23.94 18.65
CA LYS A 269 5.14 -24.08 19.62
C LYS A 269 3.85 -23.43 19.12
N TYR A 270 3.55 -23.59 17.84
CA TYR A 270 2.29 -23.25 17.22
C TYR A 270 1.90 -24.36 16.23
N GLN A 271 0.61 -24.49 15.95
CA GLN A 271 0.10 -25.45 14.98
C GLN A 271 -0.75 -24.75 13.94
N PHE A 272 -0.52 -25.09 12.67
CA PHE A 272 -1.36 -24.62 11.58
C PHE A 272 -2.53 -25.59 11.38
N LYS A 273 -3.78 -25.14 11.62
CA LYS A 273 -4.99 -25.97 11.47
C LYS A 273 -6.11 -25.16 10.82
N ASN A 274 -6.66 -25.68 9.72
CA ASN A 274 -7.79 -25.08 9.00
C ASN A 274 -7.58 -23.60 8.63
N GLY A 275 -6.38 -23.22 8.18
CA GLY A 275 -6.08 -21.82 7.84
C GLY A 275 -5.80 -20.92 9.05
N ARG A 276 -5.70 -21.49 10.25
CA ARG A 276 -5.45 -20.76 11.51
C ARG A 276 -4.18 -21.20 12.21
N ILE A 277 -3.57 -20.30 12.97
CA ILE A 277 -2.38 -20.55 13.80
C ILE A 277 -2.77 -20.64 15.27
N GLN A 278 -2.71 -21.85 15.84
CA GLN A 278 -2.91 -22.06 17.27
C GLN A 278 -1.57 -21.95 18.00
N PHE A 279 -1.40 -20.94 18.85
CA PHE A 279 -0.20 -20.79 19.68
C PHE A 279 -0.33 -21.57 20.98
N ALA A 280 0.78 -22.13 21.48
CA ALA A 280 0.82 -22.74 22.80
C ALA A 280 0.76 -21.70 23.93
N ALA A 281 1.32 -20.51 23.72
CA ALA A 281 1.32 -19.42 24.69
C ALA A 281 0.21 -18.41 24.35
N ALA A 282 -0.66 -18.11 25.31
CA ALA A 282 -1.75 -17.15 25.14
C ALA A 282 -1.26 -15.71 24.87
N SER A 283 -0.09 -15.34 25.42
CA SER A 283 0.54 -14.04 25.17
C SER A 283 0.92 -13.86 23.71
N ASP A 284 1.46 -14.91 23.08
CA ASP A 284 1.90 -14.87 21.68
C ASP A 284 0.69 -14.80 20.75
N ALA A 285 -0.36 -15.57 21.06
CA ALA A 285 -1.65 -15.49 20.35
C ALA A 285 -2.23 -14.07 20.39
N ALA A 286 -2.24 -13.44 21.57
CA ALA A 286 -2.78 -12.09 21.74
C ALA A 286 -2.00 -11.05 20.93
N ARG A 287 -0.66 -11.08 20.99
CA ARG A 287 0.18 -10.15 20.23
C ARG A 287 0.07 -10.37 18.72
N TYR A 288 0.09 -11.62 18.29
CA TYR A 288 -0.08 -11.97 16.88
C TYR A 288 -1.46 -11.54 16.35
N SER A 289 -2.53 -11.68 17.14
CA SER A 289 -3.88 -11.21 16.79
C SER A 289 -3.94 -9.70 16.52
N ILE A 290 -3.25 -8.90 17.33
CA ILE A 290 -3.17 -7.43 17.16
C ILE A 290 -2.51 -7.09 15.80
N ILE A 291 -1.36 -7.71 15.52
CA ILE A 291 -0.62 -7.53 14.26
C ILE A 291 -1.50 -7.97 13.07
N GLN A 292 -2.09 -9.16 13.16
CA GLN A 292 -2.94 -9.71 12.11
C GLN A 292 -4.15 -8.81 11.83
N GLY A 293 -4.80 -8.29 12.87
CA GLY A 293 -5.94 -7.36 12.74
C GLY A 293 -5.54 -6.06 12.06
N TRP A 294 -4.39 -5.49 12.42
CA TRP A 294 -3.85 -4.28 11.78
C TRP A 294 -3.52 -4.52 10.31
N VAL A 295 -2.80 -5.61 10.00
CA VAL A 295 -2.40 -6.00 8.63
C VAL A 295 -3.64 -6.25 7.76
N SER A 296 -4.62 -6.99 8.28
CA SER A 296 -5.86 -7.32 7.57
C SER A 296 -6.68 -6.06 7.25
N ASN A 297 -6.86 -5.16 8.23
CA ASN A 297 -7.56 -3.90 8.04
C ASN A 297 -6.85 -3.05 6.96
N ARG A 298 -5.53 -2.88 7.07
CA ARG A 298 -4.78 -2.07 6.11
C ARG A 298 -4.81 -2.66 4.70
N ARG A 299 -4.69 -3.98 4.58
CA ARG A 299 -4.82 -4.69 3.31
C ARG A 299 -6.20 -4.46 2.69
N GLN A 300 -7.27 -4.55 3.47
CA GLN A 300 -8.63 -4.29 3.01
C GLN A 300 -8.78 -2.85 2.48
N GLN A 301 -8.23 -1.86 3.18
CA GLN A 301 -8.24 -0.47 2.72
C GLN A 301 -7.52 -0.32 1.38
N TRP A 302 -6.36 -0.94 1.20
CA TRP A 302 -5.63 -0.89 -0.08
C TRP A 302 -6.34 -1.62 -1.21
N THR A 303 -6.96 -2.77 -0.93
CA THR A 303 -7.74 -3.52 -1.92
C THR A 303 -8.99 -2.75 -2.35
N ALA A 304 -9.60 -1.97 -1.45
CA ALA A 304 -10.75 -1.12 -1.77
C ALA A 304 -10.39 0.06 -2.70
N MET A 305 -9.11 0.47 -2.76
CA MET A 305 -8.66 1.46 -3.74
C MET A 305 -8.69 0.88 -5.15
N PRO A 306 -9.22 1.59 -6.16
CA PRO A 306 -9.16 1.15 -7.55
C PRO A 306 -7.72 0.84 -7.99
N ALA A 307 -7.54 -0.23 -8.76
CA ALA A 307 -6.21 -0.67 -9.19
C ALA A 307 -5.48 0.39 -10.04
N SER A 308 -6.22 1.23 -10.78
CA SER A 308 -5.67 2.33 -11.58
C SER A 308 -5.09 3.49 -10.76
N THR A 309 -5.51 3.64 -9.50
CA THR A 309 -5.06 4.70 -8.60
C THR A 309 -4.13 4.19 -7.50
N ARG A 310 -3.89 2.88 -7.44
CA ARG A 310 -3.08 2.25 -6.40
C ARG A 310 -1.59 2.39 -6.76
N PRO A 311 -0.73 2.87 -5.84
CA PRO A 311 0.70 2.89 -6.05
C PRO A 311 1.26 1.50 -6.38
N ALA A 312 2.24 1.45 -7.28
CA ALA A 312 2.83 0.20 -7.74
C ALA A 312 3.43 -0.64 -6.59
N THR A 313 4.07 0.02 -5.63
CA THR A 313 4.62 -0.57 -4.41
C THR A 313 3.54 -1.26 -3.55
N ILE A 314 2.35 -0.67 -3.42
CA ILE A 314 1.22 -1.29 -2.71
C ILE A 314 0.71 -2.51 -3.48
N MET A 315 0.57 -2.43 -4.81
CA MET A 315 0.17 -3.59 -5.62
C MET A 315 1.11 -4.79 -5.39
N LEU A 316 2.41 -4.53 -5.29
CA LEU A 316 3.44 -5.53 -5.03
C LEU A 316 3.34 -6.11 -3.62
N LEU A 317 3.16 -5.27 -2.60
CA LEU A 317 2.94 -5.73 -1.22
C LEU A 317 1.69 -6.61 -1.11
N LEU A 318 0.60 -6.22 -1.76
CA LEU A 318 -0.63 -7.02 -1.80
C LEU A 318 -0.40 -8.38 -2.45
N LYS A 319 0.34 -8.42 -3.56
CA LYS A 319 0.71 -9.66 -4.24
C LYS A 319 1.61 -10.55 -3.37
N ALA A 320 2.57 -9.97 -2.66
CA ALA A 320 3.47 -10.69 -1.77
C ALA A 320 2.75 -11.29 -0.56
N MET A 321 1.78 -10.56 -0.01
CA MET A 321 0.96 -11.05 1.10
C MET A 321 -0.02 -12.15 0.66
N GLY A 322 -0.53 -12.11 -0.57
CA GLY A 322 -1.60 -13.00 -1.03
C GLY A 322 -2.82 -12.89 -0.11
N ASP A 323 -3.20 -14.03 0.49
CA ASP A 323 -4.31 -14.12 1.45
C ASP A 323 -4.03 -13.48 2.82
N GLY A 324 -2.81 -12.95 3.03
CA GLY A 324 -2.42 -12.20 4.22
C GLY A 324 -1.97 -13.12 5.36
N LEU A 325 -1.82 -12.54 6.56
CA LEU A 325 -1.49 -13.32 7.74
C LEU A 325 -2.68 -14.22 8.14
N PRO A 326 -2.45 -15.53 8.36
CA PRO A 326 -3.47 -16.46 8.83
C PRO A 326 -4.02 -16.01 10.19
N MET A 327 -5.30 -16.26 10.46
CA MET A 327 -5.93 -15.93 11.74
C MET A 327 -5.32 -16.76 12.88
N PRO A 328 -5.17 -16.23 14.10
CA PRO A 328 -4.88 -17.08 15.27
C PRO A 328 -6.02 -18.05 15.61
#